data_AF-A0A0U3KUN8-F1
#
_entry.id   AF-A0A0U3KUN8-F1
#
_cell.length_a   1.000
_cell.length_b   1.000
_cell.length_c   1.000
_cell.angle_alpha   90.00
_cell.angle_beta   90.00
_cell.angle_gamma   90.00
#
_symmetry.space_group_name_H-M   'P 1'
#
loop_
_entity.id
_entity.type
_entity.pdbx_description
1 polymer ?
#
loop_
_entity_poly.entity_id
_entity_poly.type
_entity_poly.pdbx_seq_one_letter_code
_entity_poly.pdbx_strand_id
1 'polypeptide(L)'
;VKGTIERYKKACSDAVNPPTVTEANTQYYQQEASRLRRQIRDIQNSNRHIVGESLGSLNFKELKNLEGRLEKGINRVRSKKNELLVAELEYMQKREMELQHDNMYLRAKIAHCARLDPEQQESSVIQGTAVYESGLSSHDQSQNYNRSYIP
;
A
#
# COMPACT_ATOMS: atom_id res chain seq x y z
N VAL A 1 71.98 7.50 -32.44
CA VAL A 1 70.90 6.47 -32.45
C VAL A 1 70.35 6.18 -31.06
N LYS A 2 71.16 5.71 -30.08
CA LYS A 2 70.68 5.43 -28.70
C LYS A 2 69.89 6.58 -28.04
N GLY A 3 70.42 7.80 -28.07
CA GLY A 3 69.73 8.97 -27.47
C GLY A 3 68.40 9.33 -28.15
N THR A 4 68.22 8.99 -29.43
CA THR A 4 66.93 9.17 -30.12
C THR A 4 65.92 8.13 -29.67
N ILE A 5 66.36 6.88 -29.45
CA ILE A 5 65.51 5.79 -28.93
C ILE A 5 65.09 6.09 -27.48
N GLU A 6 66.00 6.59 -26.66
CA GLU A 6 65.71 6.99 -25.26
C GLU A 6 64.62 8.07 -25.21
N ARG A 7 64.75 9.11 -26.05
CA ARG A 7 63.76 10.19 -26.15
C ARG A 7 62.42 9.70 -26.65
N TYR A 8 62.40 8.78 -27.61
CA TYR A 8 61.16 8.20 -28.13
C TYR A 8 60.46 7.33 -27.07
N LYS A 9 61.21 6.47 -26.37
CA LYS A 9 60.68 5.68 -25.24
C LYS A 9 60.10 6.55 -24.14
N LYS A 10 60.80 7.63 -23.78
CA LYS A 10 60.34 8.60 -22.78
C LYS A 10 59.09 9.36 -23.23
N ALA A 11 59.04 9.78 -24.49
CA ALA A 11 57.84 10.44 -25.03
C ALA A 11 56.63 9.49 -25.07
N CYS A 12 56.83 8.19 -25.32
CA CYS A 12 55.76 7.19 -25.27
C CYS A 12 55.32 6.83 -23.85
N SER A 13 56.22 6.90 -22.85
CA SER A 13 55.84 6.69 -21.44
C SER A 13 55.14 7.91 -20.83
N ASP A 14 55.52 9.11 -21.26
CA ASP A 14 54.95 10.38 -20.81
C ASP A 14 53.65 10.73 -21.56
N ALA A 15 53.37 10.06 -22.69
CA ALA A 15 52.07 10.10 -23.34
C ALA A 15 51.06 9.38 -22.44
N VAL A 16 50.29 10.16 -21.69
CA VAL A 16 49.11 9.68 -20.95
C VAL A 16 48.21 8.94 -21.93
N ASN A 17 48.24 7.61 -21.90
CA ASN A 17 47.29 6.81 -22.65
C ASN A 17 45.90 7.20 -22.16
N PRO A 18 44.98 7.63 -23.04
CA PRO A 18 43.59 7.83 -22.64
C PRO A 18 43.08 6.51 -22.06
N PRO A 19 42.28 6.55 -20.97
CA PRO A 19 41.77 5.34 -20.35
C PRO A 19 41.13 4.46 -21.43
N THR A 20 41.49 3.18 -21.42
CA THR A 20 40.86 2.22 -22.33
C THR A 20 39.35 2.26 -22.12
N VAL A 21 38.57 1.93 -23.16
CA VAL A 21 37.10 1.90 -23.06
C VAL A 21 36.64 1.07 -21.85
N THR A 22 37.35 -0.01 -21.53
CA THR A 22 37.12 -0.84 -20.34
C THR A 22 37.37 -0.09 -19.03
N GLU A 23 38.46 0.66 -18.91
CA GLU A 23 38.78 1.45 -17.71
C GLU A 23 37.79 2.60 -17.52
N ALA A 24 37.44 3.30 -18.60
CA ALA A 24 36.43 4.37 -18.56
C ALA A 24 35.05 3.82 -18.13
N ASN A 25 34.64 2.68 -18.68
CA ASN A 25 33.40 2.01 -18.28
C ASN A 25 33.44 1.56 -16.81
N THR A 26 34.58 1.03 -16.35
CA THR A 26 34.74 0.61 -14.96
C THR A 26 34.62 1.80 -14.00
N GLN A 27 35.26 2.92 -14.30
CA GLN A 27 35.15 4.15 -13.51
C GLN A 27 33.73 4.70 -13.50
N TYR A 28 33.05 4.70 -14.65
CA TYR A 28 31.64 5.09 -14.76
C TYR A 28 30.74 4.26 -13.83
N TYR A 29 30.84 2.93 -13.89
CA TYR A 29 30.02 2.06 -13.03
C TYR A 29 30.37 2.19 -11.55
N GLN A 30 31.63 2.43 -11.20
CA GLN A 30 32.03 2.72 -9.81
C GLN A 30 31.41 4.02 -9.30
N GLN A 31 31.38 5.07 -10.14
CA GLN A 31 30.74 6.34 -9.82
C GLN A 31 29.22 6.17 -9.64
N GLU A 32 28.55 5.46 -10.56
CA GLU A 32 27.12 5.18 -10.46
C GLU A 32 26.77 4.35 -9.24
N ALA A 33 27.55 3.30 -8.93
CA ALA A 33 27.38 2.53 -7.71
C ALA A 33 27.54 3.39 -6.45
N SER A 34 28.50 4.33 -6.45
CA SER A 34 28.72 5.26 -5.33
C SER A 34 27.55 6.25 -5.18
N ARG A 35 27.00 6.73 -6.30
CA ARG A 35 25.81 7.59 -6.33
C ARG A 35 24.59 6.87 -5.76
N LEU A 36 24.32 5.65 -6.21
CA LEU A 36 23.21 4.83 -5.72
C LEU A 36 23.34 4.50 -4.23
N ARG A 37 24.55 4.14 -3.76
CA ARG A 37 24.80 3.91 -2.33
C ARG A 37 24.52 5.15 -1.47
N ARG A 38 24.82 6.35 -1.98
CA ARG A 38 24.48 7.60 -1.29
C ARG A 38 22.98 7.79 -1.22
N GLN A 39 22.26 7.62 -2.33
CA GLN A 39 20.80 7.73 -2.36
C GLN A 39 20.11 6.75 -1.41
N ILE A 40 20.59 5.51 -1.34
CA ILE A 40 20.08 4.51 -0.39
C ILE A 40 20.22 5.00 1.05
N ARG A 41 21.41 5.50 1.42
CA ARG A 41 21.64 6.03 2.77
C ARG A 41 20.74 7.24 3.06
N ASP A 42 20.58 8.14 2.10
CA ASP A 42 19.75 9.34 2.29
C ASP A 42 18.28 8.95 2.51
N ILE A 43 17.76 7.99 1.74
CA ILE A 43 16.40 7.45 1.91
C ILE A 43 16.26 6.75 3.27
N GLN A 44 17.23 5.91 3.65
CA GLN A 44 17.20 5.23 4.95
C GLN A 44 17.23 6.21 6.11
N ASN A 45 18.05 7.26 6.03
CA ASN A 45 18.11 8.31 7.04
C ASN A 45 16.77 9.06 7.13
N SER A 46 16.19 9.45 5.99
CA SER A 46 14.87 10.08 5.95
C SER A 46 13.79 9.18 6.56
N ASN A 47 13.83 7.87 6.29
CA ASN A 47 12.86 6.94 6.87
C ASN A 47 12.99 6.87 8.40
N ARG A 48 14.23 6.81 8.93
CA ARG A 48 14.47 6.88 10.38
C ARG A 48 13.85 8.13 10.99
N HIS A 49 14.08 9.29 10.38
CA HIS A 49 13.47 10.55 10.84
C HIS A 49 11.94 10.50 10.82
N ILE A 50 11.33 9.99 9.75
CA ILE A 50 9.87 9.86 9.61
C ILE A 50 9.27 8.97 10.71
N VAL A 51 9.97 7.91 11.13
CA VAL A 51 9.51 7.02 12.22
C VAL A 51 9.89 7.53 13.62
N GLY A 52 10.51 8.72 13.72
CA GLY A 52 10.86 9.33 15.00
C GLY A 52 12.23 8.94 15.55
N GLU A 53 13.07 8.28 14.76
CA GLU A 53 14.43 7.89 15.14
C GLU A 53 15.48 8.91 14.68
N SER A 54 16.66 8.91 15.33
CA SER A 54 17.81 9.75 14.93
C SER A 54 17.51 11.25 14.82
N LEU A 55 16.52 11.77 15.54
CA LEU A 55 16.07 13.17 15.44
C LEU A 55 17.11 14.18 15.92
N GLY A 56 18.03 13.77 16.81
CA GLY A 56 19.10 14.62 17.32
C GLY A 56 20.08 15.12 16.25
N SER A 57 20.08 14.51 15.05
CA SER A 57 20.89 14.99 13.93
C SER A 57 20.24 16.15 13.15
N LEU A 58 18.97 16.47 13.42
CA LEU A 58 18.22 17.51 12.72
C LEU A 58 18.27 18.82 13.51
N ASN A 59 18.44 19.94 12.80
CA ASN A 59 18.25 21.25 13.41
C ASN A 59 16.76 21.60 13.55
N PHE A 60 16.45 22.67 14.29
CA PHE A 60 15.07 23.10 14.56
C PHE A 60 14.23 23.31 13.28
N LYS A 61 14.81 23.92 12.24
CA LYS A 61 14.12 24.18 10.97
C LYS A 61 13.76 22.87 10.26
N GLU A 62 14.68 21.92 10.25
CA GLU A 62 14.47 20.59 9.67
C GLU A 62 13.43 19.79 10.44
N LEU A 63 13.46 19.85 11.77
CA LEU A 63 12.48 19.18 12.64
C LEU A 63 11.07 19.73 12.41
N LYS A 64 10.92 21.06 12.33
CA LYS A 64 9.63 21.69 12.00
C LYS A 64 9.13 21.32 10.60
N ASN A 65 10.05 21.18 9.63
CA ASN A 65 9.68 20.71 8.29
C ASN A 65 9.18 19.26 8.32
N LEU A 66 9.88 18.39 9.05
CA LEU A 66 9.51 16.99 9.22
C LEU A 66 8.13 16.86 9.87
N GLU A 67 7.88 17.59 10.96
CA GLU A 67 6.59 17.65 11.64
C GLU A 67 5.47 18.06 10.67
N GLY A 68 5.64 19.17 9.94
CA GLY A 68 4.63 19.62 8.98
C GLY A 68 4.39 18.65 7.82
N ARG A 69 5.41 17.88 7.41
CA ARG A 69 5.24 16.81 6.41
C ARG A 69 4.45 15.63 6.98
N LEU A 70 4.76 15.21 8.20
CA LEU A 70 4.06 14.13 8.91
C LEU A 70 2.59 14.48 9.15
N GLU A 71 2.32 15.69 9.64
CA GLU A 71 0.95 16.16 9.87
C GLU A 71 0.11 16.13 8.59
N LYS A 72 0.64 16.66 7.47
CA LYS A 72 -0.02 16.59 6.16
C LYS A 72 -0.25 15.14 5.71
N GLY A 73 0.73 14.25 5.90
CA GLY A 73 0.62 12.84 5.56
C GLY A 73 -0.47 12.13 6.35
N ILE A 74 -0.49 12.33 7.67
CA ILE A 74 -1.48 11.76 8.58
C ILE A 74 -2.88 12.25 8.23
N ASN A 75 -3.03 13.55 7.97
CA ASN A 75 -4.32 14.12 7.57
C ASN A 75 -4.83 13.51 6.27
N ARG A 76 -3.97 13.33 5.26
CA ARG A 76 -4.34 12.63 4.01
C ARG A 76 -4.82 11.20 4.25
N VAL A 77 -4.10 10.44 5.08
CA VAL A 77 -4.48 9.06 5.42
C VAL A 77 -5.83 9.03 6.14
N ARG A 78 -6.04 9.89 7.14
CA ARG A 78 -7.30 9.99 7.87
C ARG A 78 -8.46 10.38 6.97
N SER A 79 -8.29 11.40 6.13
CA SER A 79 -9.32 11.81 5.17
C SER A 79 -9.70 10.68 4.22
N LYS A 80 -8.71 9.96 3.66
CA LYS A 80 -9.02 8.85 2.76
C LYS A 80 -9.71 7.69 3.48
N LYS A 81 -9.27 7.36 4.70
CA LYS A 81 -9.94 6.35 5.53
C LYS A 81 -11.39 6.74 5.82
N ASN A 82 -11.64 7.99 6.15
CA ASN A 82 -12.98 8.49 6.41
C ASN A 82 -13.88 8.43 5.16
N GLU A 83 -13.37 8.87 4.02
CA GLU A 83 -14.07 8.77 2.72
C GLU A 83 -14.50 7.34 2.41
N LEU A 84 -13.58 6.37 2.56
CA LEU A 84 -13.86 4.96 2.32
C LEU A 84 -14.88 4.38 3.32
N LEU A 85 -14.76 4.72 4.61
CA LEU A 85 -15.71 4.27 5.63
C LEU A 85 -17.12 4.81 5.40
N VAL A 86 -17.23 6.08 4.98
CA VAL A 86 -18.52 6.69 4.65
C VAL A 86 -19.14 5.99 3.44
N ALA A 87 -18.37 5.74 2.38
CA ALA A 87 -18.85 5.01 1.20
C ALA A 87 -19.32 3.58 1.55
N GLU A 88 -18.61 2.88 2.43
CA GLU A 88 -19.00 1.55 2.90
C GLU A 88 -20.31 1.58 3.71
N LEU A 89 -20.47 2.57 4.61
CA LEU A 89 -21.71 2.75 5.36
C LEU A 89 -22.90 3.01 4.44
N GLU A 90 -22.75 3.89 3.45
CA GLU A 90 -23.80 4.19 2.48
C GLU A 90 -24.18 2.95 1.66
N TYR A 91 -23.19 2.16 1.23
CA TYR A 91 -23.42 0.91 0.51
C TYR A 91 -24.19 -0.11 1.36
N MET A 92 -23.78 -0.31 2.62
CA MET A 92 -24.45 -1.22 3.55
C MET A 92 -25.88 -0.79 3.86
N GLN A 93 -26.12 0.50 4.09
CA GLN A 93 -27.47 1.04 4.32
C GLN A 93 -28.39 0.82 3.12
N LYS A 94 -27.88 1.05 1.90
CA LYS A 94 -28.65 0.76 0.68
C LYS A 94 -28.99 -0.73 0.58
N ARG A 95 -28.02 -1.59 0.86
CA ARG A 95 -28.22 -3.04 0.82
C ARG A 95 -29.23 -3.52 1.86
N GLU A 96 -29.20 -2.95 3.06
CA GLU A 96 -30.18 -3.22 4.10
C GLU A 96 -31.60 -2.87 3.64
N MET A 97 -31.80 -1.67 3.06
CA MET A 97 -33.12 -1.24 2.56
C MET A 97 -33.66 -2.18 1.47
N GLU A 98 -32.81 -2.60 0.52
CA GLU A 98 -33.19 -3.55 -0.53
C GLU A 98 -33.64 -4.89 0.07
N LEU A 99 -32.87 -5.43 1.02
CA LEU A 99 -33.21 -6.70 1.69
C LEU A 99 -34.48 -6.59 2.52
N GLN A 100 -34.71 -5.47 3.21
CA GLN A 100 -35.94 -5.21 3.94
C GLN A 100 -37.15 -5.17 2.99
N HIS A 101 -37.01 -4.52 1.83
CA HIS A 101 -38.04 -4.49 0.80
C HIS A 101 -38.39 -5.90 0.28
N ASP A 102 -37.37 -6.68 -0.10
CA ASP A 102 -37.54 -8.05 -0.57
C ASP A 102 -38.19 -8.94 0.51
N ASN A 103 -37.76 -8.80 1.76
CA ASN A 103 -38.31 -9.58 2.88
C ASN A 103 -39.79 -9.24 3.11
N MET A 104 -40.15 -7.96 3.07
CA MET A 104 -41.55 -7.51 3.19
C MET A 104 -42.41 -8.05 2.05
N TYR A 105 -41.91 -8.00 0.81
CA TYR A 105 -42.59 -8.54 -0.36
C TYR A 105 -42.84 -10.05 -0.26
N LEU A 106 -41.82 -10.82 0.17
CA LEU A 106 -41.95 -12.26 0.37
C LEU A 106 -42.94 -12.60 1.49
N ARG A 107 -42.92 -11.88 2.61
CA ARG A 107 -43.89 -12.06 3.70
C ARG A 107 -45.32 -11.80 3.23
N ALA A 108 -45.54 -10.77 2.42
CA ALA A 108 -46.85 -10.48 1.84
C ALA A 108 -47.32 -11.60 0.91
N LYS A 109 -46.43 -12.15 0.06
CA LYS A 109 -46.73 -13.32 -0.78
C LYS A 109 -47.08 -14.55 0.03
N ILE A 110 -46.31 -14.87 1.08
CA ILE A 110 -46.59 -16.02 1.95
C ILE A 110 -47.96 -15.87 2.61
N ALA A 111 -48.26 -14.69 3.16
CA ALA A 111 -49.55 -14.42 3.77
C ALA A 111 -50.72 -14.55 2.78
N HIS A 112 -50.52 -14.18 1.52
CA HIS A 112 -51.51 -14.38 0.46
C HIS A 112 -51.70 -15.85 0.12
N CYS A 113 -50.64 -16.63 -0.07
CA CYS A 113 -50.73 -18.08 -0.35
C CYS A 113 -51.37 -18.85 0.81
N ALA A 114 -51.02 -18.54 2.06
CA ALA A 114 -51.60 -19.19 3.24
C ALA A 114 -53.11 -18.95 3.39
N ARG A 115 -53.64 -17.87 2.80
CA ARG A 115 -55.09 -17.59 2.76
C ARG A 115 -55.82 -18.34 1.66
N LEU A 116 -55.10 -18.82 0.64
CA LEU A 116 -55.69 -19.55 -0.49
C LEU A 116 -55.71 -21.07 -0.29
N ASP A 117 -54.85 -21.62 0.58
CA ASP A 117 -54.80 -23.05 0.91
C ASP A 117 -54.80 -23.29 2.45
N PRO A 118 -55.96 -23.34 3.12
CA PRO A 118 -56.03 -23.56 4.57
C PRO A 118 -55.70 -24.98 5.04
N GLU A 119 -55.64 -25.99 4.16
CA GLU A 119 -55.68 -27.41 4.56
C GLU A 119 -54.32 -28.12 4.77
N GLN A 120 -53.16 -27.46 4.66
CA GLN A 120 -51.85 -28.16 4.75
C GLN A 120 -50.83 -27.59 5.75
N GLN A 121 -51.16 -26.58 6.57
CA GLN A 121 -50.15 -25.81 7.33
C GLN A 121 -50.11 -26.09 8.84
N GLU A 122 -50.41 -27.30 9.31
CA GLU A 122 -50.23 -27.63 10.75
C GLU A 122 -48.88 -28.29 11.09
N SER A 123 -48.04 -28.66 10.09
CA SER A 123 -46.87 -29.52 10.35
C SER A 123 -45.47 -28.90 10.14
N SER A 124 -45.33 -27.63 9.69
CA SER A 124 -44.03 -27.11 9.22
C SER A 124 -43.41 -25.94 10.03
N VAL A 125 -44.11 -25.38 11.03
CA VAL A 125 -43.69 -24.11 11.65
C VAL A 125 -42.53 -24.24 12.67
N ILE A 126 -42.10 -25.45 13.05
CA ILE A 126 -41.14 -25.64 14.16
C ILE A 126 -39.65 -25.68 13.76
N GLN A 127 -39.28 -25.70 12.47
CA GLN A 127 -37.86 -25.88 12.08
C GLN A 127 -37.08 -24.62 11.68
N GLY A 128 -37.71 -23.46 11.56
CA GLY A 128 -37.06 -22.24 11.05
C GLY A 128 -36.27 -21.42 12.08
N THR A 129 -36.42 -21.70 13.37
CA THR A 129 -35.88 -20.84 14.45
C THR A 129 -34.54 -21.28 15.04
N ALA A 130 -34.03 -22.47 14.68
CA ALA A 130 -32.85 -23.06 15.34
C ALA A 130 -31.50 -22.67 14.70
N VAL A 131 -31.46 -21.95 13.58
CA VAL A 131 -30.22 -21.82 12.77
C VAL A 131 -29.45 -20.51 12.99
N TYR A 132 -30.02 -19.51 13.67
CA TYR A 132 -29.36 -18.22 13.85
C TYR A 132 -28.57 -18.06 15.17
N GLU A 133 -28.50 -19.08 16.03
CA GLU A 133 -27.82 -18.95 17.34
C GLU A 133 -26.39 -19.54 17.39
N SER A 134 -25.89 -20.19 16.33
CA SER A 134 -24.57 -20.87 16.34
C SER A 134 -23.45 -20.17 15.57
N GLY A 135 -23.59 -18.87 15.26
CA GLY A 135 -22.66 -18.14 14.37
C GLY A 135 -21.64 -17.21 15.04
N LEU A 136 -21.66 -17.02 16.36
CA LEU A 136 -20.64 -16.22 17.06
C LEU A 136 -19.37 -17.05 17.30
N SER A 137 -18.68 -17.39 16.22
CA SER A 137 -17.30 -17.84 16.27
C SER A 137 -16.42 -16.78 15.62
N SER A 138 -15.56 -16.18 16.41
CA SER A 138 -14.52 -15.25 16.01
C SER A 138 -13.66 -15.85 14.89
N HIS A 139 -13.94 -15.46 13.66
CA HIS A 139 -13.01 -15.66 12.55
C HIS A 139 -12.31 -14.33 12.26
N ASP A 140 -11.14 -14.18 12.86
CA ASP A 140 -10.15 -13.21 12.44
C ASP A 140 -9.73 -13.55 10.99
N GLN A 141 -10.34 -12.85 10.03
CA GLN A 141 -9.90 -12.82 8.64
C GLN A 141 -9.21 -11.49 8.37
N SER A 142 -8.19 -11.21 9.19
CA SER A 142 -7.04 -10.46 8.72
C SER A 142 -6.43 -11.19 7.53
N GLN A 143 -6.20 -10.47 6.43
CA GLN A 143 -5.49 -10.84 5.18
C GLN A 143 -6.40 -11.07 3.96
N ASN A 144 -6.14 -10.27 2.92
CA ASN A 144 -6.61 -10.39 1.53
C ASN A 144 -8.02 -9.89 1.17
N TYR A 145 -8.21 -8.56 1.18
CA TYR A 145 -9.03 -7.94 0.13
C TYR A 145 -8.27 -6.78 -0.54
N ASN A 146 -7.90 -7.04 -1.80
CA ASN A 146 -7.63 -6.11 -2.90
C ASN A 146 -6.44 -5.13 -2.78
N ARG A 147 -5.25 -5.64 -3.11
CA ARG A 147 -4.08 -4.87 -3.56
C ARG A 147 -4.13 -4.48 -5.05
N SER A 148 -5.31 -4.37 -5.64
CA SER A 148 -5.46 -4.17 -7.10
C SER A 148 -6.53 -3.14 -7.43
N TYR A 149 -6.34 -1.90 -6.96
CA TYR A 149 -6.88 -0.72 -7.65
C TYR A 149 -5.93 0.44 -7.37
N ILE A 150 -5.07 0.74 -8.33
CA ILE A 150 -4.32 2.00 -8.44
C ILE A 150 -4.74 2.59 -9.79
N PRO A 151 -5.17 3.88 -9.85
CA PRO A 151 -5.36 4.58 -11.11
C PRO A 151 -4.05 4.75 -11.90
#